data_AF-A0A8T6NF60-F1
#
_entry.id   AF-A0A8T6NF60-F1
#
_cell.length_a   1.000
_cell.length_b   1.000
_cell.length_c   1.000
_cell.angle_alpha   90.00
_cell.angle_beta   90.00
_cell.angle_gamma   90.00
#
_symmetry.space_group_name_H-M   'P 1'
#
loop_
_entity.id
_entity.type
_entity.pdbx_description
1 polymer ?
#
loop_
_entity_poly.entity_id
_entity_poly.type
_entity_poly.pdbx_seq_one_letter_code
_entity_poly.pdbx_strand_id
1 'polypeptide(L)'
;MSTVQIKYGWDVDYIMRTKAIALVVMFLASALSGCFGGDDMVPEEPDSVFDTLCPDGIARNVWYHFANATDAVNTSSIFNGSDALVEDNLPLCTVGSYYGIGMSTFEPTIGITSEDNLYITSWGNGDSGSTAIVQCSSLIGMIGSVEYECVDVYNPPTIPVANSNDPYVYVDPWTDRIMKFDMHALLGMTVEWSDNEGQSWSPPTVATGTSIQDHQTIASSPYPAALHPTTWVFCINGNWQS
;
A
#
# COMPACT_ATOMS: atom_id res chain seq x y z
N MET A 1 -103.28 37.69 -28.14
CA MET A 1 -103.36 36.71 -27.04
C MET A 1 -101.99 36.05 -26.91
N SER A 2 -101.52 35.85 -25.68
CA SER A 2 -100.13 35.85 -25.21
C SER A 2 -99.03 35.16 -26.01
N THR A 3 -97.90 35.85 -26.07
CA THR A 3 -96.55 35.35 -26.35
C THR A 3 -96.08 34.43 -25.22
N VAL A 4 -95.56 33.25 -25.56
CA VAL A 4 -94.70 32.45 -24.68
C VAL A 4 -93.35 32.31 -25.38
N GLN A 5 -92.31 32.94 -24.82
CA GLN A 5 -90.93 32.75 -25.24
C GLN A 5 -90.27 31.76 -24.27
N ILE A 6 -89.82 30.64 -24.82
CA ILE A 6 -89.19 29.53 -24.10
C ILE A 6 -87.70 29.88 -23.91
N LYS A 7 -87.29 30.05 -22.64
CA LYS A 7 -85.97 30.53 -22.21
C LYS A 7 -85.04 29.32 -21.94
N TYR A 8 -84.45 28.72 -22.98
CA TYR A 8 -83.55 27.54 -22.82
C TYR A 8 -82.10 27.75 -23.30
N GLY A 9 -81.74 28.94 -23.82
CA GLY A 9 -80.42 29.16 -24.44
C GLY A 9 -79.30 29.66 -23.52
N TRP A 10 -79.62 30.28 -22.37
CA TRP A 10 -78.63 31.06 -21.62
C TRP A 10 -77.88 30.25 -20.54
N ASP A 11 -78.50 29.21 -19.96
CA ASP A 11 -77.89 28.43 -18.88
C ASP A 11 -76.87 27.40 -19.39
N VAL A 12 -77.08 26.84 -20.59
CA VAL A 12 -76.21 25.81 -21.16
C VAL A 12 -74.85 26.40 -21.57
N ASP A 13 -74.84 27.61 -22.13
CA ASP A 13 -73.61 28.31 -22.53
C ASP A 13 -72.79 28.77 -21.32
N TYR A 14 -73.45 29.20 -20.24
CA TYR A 14 -72.76 29.54 -18.99
C TYR A 14 -72.08 28.32 -18.37
N ILE A 15 -72.80 27.19 -18.29
CA ILE A 15 -72.26 25.93 -17.75
C ILE A 15 -71.11 25.40 -18.61
N MET A 16 -71.19 25.47 -19.95
CA MET A 16 -70.10 25.05 -20.82
C MET A 16 -68.87 25.96 -20.69
N ARG A 17 -69.05 27.29 -20.57
CA ARG A 17 -67.94 28.22 -20.33
C ARG A 17 -67.26 27.98 -18.99
N THR A 18 -68.01 27.74 -17.92
CA THR A 18 -67.44 27.44 -16.59
C THR A 18 -66.66 26.13 -16.60
N LYS A 19 -67.15 25.09 -17.29
CA LYS A 19 -66.44 23.82 -17.43
C LYS A 19 -65.16 23.95 -18.25
N ALA A 20 -65.17 24.73 -19.34
CA ALA A 20 -63.99 24.99 -20.15
C ALA A 20 -62.91 25.76 -19.37
N ILE A 21 -63.31 26.77 -18.60
CA ILE A 21 -62.38 27.54 -17.75
C ILE A 21 -61.76 26.65 -16.67
N ALA A 22 -62.55 25.80 -16.01
CA ALA A 22 -62.05 24.88 -14.99
C ALA A 22 -61.01 23.89 -15.56
N LEU A 23 -61.23 23.40 -16.79
CA LEU A 23 -60.31 22.51 -17.49
C LEU A 23 -58.98 23.21 -17.86
N VAL A 24 -59.06 24.47 -18.32
CA VAL A 24 -57.87 25.28 -18.61
C VAL A 24 -57.06 25.58 -17.35
N VAL A 25 -57.73 25.92 -16.24
CA VAL A 25 -57.07 26.14 -14.95
C VAL A 25 -56.40 24.86 -14.44
N MET A 26 -57.02 23.70 -14.64
CA MET A 26 -56.43 22.41 -14.26
C MET A 26 -55.14 22.09 -15.05
N PHE A 27 -55.12 22.37 -16.35
CA PHE A 27 -53.90 22.23 -17.18
C PHE A 27 -52.81 23.26 -16.84
N LEU A 28 -53.18 24.49 -16.48
CA LEU A 28 -52.22 25.50 -16.05
C LEU A 28 -51.64 25.20 -14.66
N ALA A 29 -52.43 24.64 -13.75
CA ALA A 29 -51.97 24.25 -12.41
C ALA A 29 -50.89 23.15 -12.47
N SER A 30 -50.98 22.20 -13.41
CA SER A 30 -49.93 21.18 -13.61
C SER A 30 -48.60 21.76 -14.11
N ALA A 31 -48.60 22.92 -14.76
CA ALA A 31 -47.36 23.60 -15.16
C ALA A 31 -46.70 24.35 -13.99
N LEU A 32 -47.45 24.68 -12.93
CA LEU A 32 -46.96 25.37 -11.74
C LEU A 32 -46.48 24.41 -10.65
N SER A 33 -46.92 23.14 -10.65
CA SER A 33 -46.48 22.13 -9.66
C SER A 33 -45.04 21.64 -9.85
N GLY A 34 -44.38 22.00 -10.96
CA GLY A 34 -43.00 21.62 -11.26
C GLY A 34 -41.94 22.70 -11.02
N CYS A 35 -42.33 23.92 -10.62
CA CYS A 35 -41.43 25.09 -10.51
C CYS A 35 -41.38 25.68 -9.08
N PHE A 36 -41.63 24.85 -8.08
CA PHE A 36 -41.37 25.12 -6.66
C PHE A 36 -40.68 23.92 -6.01
N GLY A 37 -39.86 23.20 -6.77
CA GLY A 37 -38.86 22.29 -6.20
C GLY A 37 -37.84 23.17 -5.49
N GLY A 38 -37.72 23.02 -4.16
CA GLY A 38 -36.63 23.63 -3.42
C GLY A 38 -35.33 23.26 -4.09
N ASP A 39 -34.39 24.20 -4.13
CA ASP A 39 -33.01 23.88 -4.46
C ASP A 39 -32.66 22.65 -3.63
N ASP A 40 -32.50 21.49 -4.29
CA ASP A 40 -31.86 20.34 -3.67
C ASP A 40 -30.46 20.86 -3.33
N MET A 41 -30.30 21.35 -2.10
CA MET A 41 -29.01 21.73 -1.56
C MET A 41 -28.16 20.49 -1.70
N VAL A 42 -27.27 20.51 -2.70
CA VAL A 42 -26.19 19.53 -2.79
C VAL A 42 -25.56 19.51 -1.39
N PRO A 43 -25.54 18.36 -0.70
CA PRO A 43 -24.92 18.30 0.62
C PRO A 43 -23.50 18.85 0.46
N GLU A 44 -23.16 19.92 1.17
CA GLU A 44 -21.78 20.36 1.23
C GLU A 44 -20.97 19.18 1.77
N GLU A 45 -20.03 18.68 0.95
CA GLU A 45 -19.11 17.67 1.44
C GLU A 45 -18.33 18.26 2.62
N PRO A 46 -18.21 17.53 3.73
CA PRO A 46 -17.51 18.05 4.90
C PRO A 46 -16.04 18.31 4.53
N ASP A 47 -15.62 19.58 4.65
CA ASP A 47 -14.23 20.00 4.45
C ASP A 47 -13.27 19.02 5.12
N SER A 48 -12.28 18.53 4.36
CA SER A 48 -11.26 17.61 4.86
C SER A 48 -9.90 18.29 4.89
N VAL A 49 -9.09 17.98 5.92
CA VAL A 49 -7.69 18.40 5.94
C VAL A 49 -6.92 17.87 4.71
N PHE A 50 -7.35 16.74 4.14
CA PHE A 50 -6.78 16.17 2.93
C PHE A 50 -7.04 17.00 1.67
N ASP A 51 -8.09 17.82 1.62
CA ASP A 51 -8.35 18.70 0.47
C ASP A 51 -7.26 19.77 0.34
N THR A 52 -6.69 20.19 1.49
CA THR A 52 -5.57 21.12 1.53
C THR A 52 -4.23 20.40 1.37
N LEU A 53 -4.06 19.22 1.99
CA LEU A 53 -2.79 18.48 1.97
C LEU A 53 -2.52 17.76 0.65
N CYS A 54 -3.58 17.29 -0.01
CA CYS A 54 -3.56 16.55 -1.27
C CYS A 54 -4.48 17.24 -2.29
N PRO A 55 -4.09 18.39 -2.85
CA PRO A 55 -4.93 19.14 -3.79
C PRO A 55 -5.23 18.36 -5.08
N ASP A 56 -4.36 17.43 -5.46
CA ASP A 56 -4.54 16.53 -6.61
C ASP A 56 -5.34 15.26 -6.25
N GLY A 57 -5.83 15.17 -5.01
CA GLY A 57 -6.52 14.01 -4.46
C GLY A 57 -5.58 12.93 -3.90
N ILE A 58 -6.17 11.94 -3.25
CA ILE A 58 -5.45 10.80 -2.65
C ILE A 58 -5.30 9.69 -3.68
N ALA A 59 -4.09 9.14 -3.81
CA ALA A 59 -3.84 8.01 -4.69
C ALA A 59 -4.60 6.75 -4.23
N ARG A 60 -5.21 6.01 -5.19
CA ARG A 60 -6.08 4.84 -4.90
C ARG A 60 -5.40 3.69 -4.15
N ASN A 61 -4.08 3.64 -4.17
CA ASN A 61 -3.25 2.62 -3.53
C ASN A 61 -2.59 3.11 -2.24
N VAL A 62 -2.98 4.28 -1.74
CA VAL A 62 -2.49 4.84 -0.49
C VAL A 62 -3.65 4.92 0.49
N TRP A 63 -3.41 4.46 1.71
CA TRP A 63 -4.39 4.48 2.79
C TRP A 63 -3.80 5.18 4.01
N TYR A 64 -4.47 6.24 4.45
CA TYR A 64 -4.13 6.96 5.66
C TYR A 64 -5.00 6.45 6.80
N HIS A 65 -4.38 6.10 7.93
CA HIS A 65 -5.11 5.58 9.07
C HIS A 65 -4.55 6.10 10.40
N PHE A 66 -5.41 6.16 11.42
CA PHE A 66 -4.98 6.37 12.80
C PHE A 66 -4.39 5.08 13.39
N ALA A 67 -3.78 5.18 14.57
CA ALA A 67 -3.13 4.05 15.25
C ALA A 67 -4.06 2.83 15.51
N ASN A 68 -5.38 3.05 15.54
CA ASN A 68 -6.39 2.00 15.68
C ASN A 68 -6.89 1.45 14.33
N ALA A 69 -6.17 1.69 13.23
CA ALA A 69 -6.53 1.30 11.87
C ALA A 69 -7.87 1.90 11.37
N THR A 70 -8.32 3.01 11.97
CA THR A 70 -9.48 3.76 11.45
C THR A 70 -9.04 4.64 10.29
N ASP A 71 -9.84 4.64 9.23
CA ASP A 71 -9.62 5.48 8.05
C ASP A 71 -9.55 6.97 8.45
N ALA A 72 -8.43 7.61 8.13
CA ALA A 72 -8.17 8.99 8.47
C ALA A 72 -8.83 9.97 7.49
N VAL A 73 -9.24 9.50 6.31
CA VAL A 73 -9.88 10.30 5.25
C VAL A 73 -11.37 10.48 5.52
N ASN A 74 -11.96 9.63 6.36
CA ASN A 74 -13.38 9.69 6.68
C ASN A 74 -13.71 10.91 7.55
N THR A 75 -14.21 11.98 6.91
CA THR A 75 -14.60 13.22 7.58
C THR A 75 -16.10 13.25 7.91
N SER A 76 -16.43 14.06 8.91
CA SER A 76 -17.80 14.34 9.33
C SER A 76 -17.94 15.81 9.66
N SER A 77 -19.17 16.31 9.82
CA SER A 77 -19.42 17.70 10.22
C SER A 77 -18.81 18.11 11.58
N ILE A 78 -18.33 17.14 12.37
CA ILE A 78 -17.74 17.35 13.70
C ILE A 78 -16.23 17.08 13.67
N PHE A 79 -15.73 16.37 12.67
CA PHE A 79 -14.34 15.95 12.58
C PHE A 79 -13.87 15.98 11.14
N ASN A 80 -13.00 16.94 10.82
CA ASN A 80 -12.37 17.14 9.51
C ASN A 80 -10.87 16.76 9.51
N GLY A 81 -10.36 16.24 10.63
CA GLY A 81 -8.95 15.90 10.80
C GLY A 81 -8.03 17.05 11.23
N SER A 82 -8.46 18.31 11.21
CA SER A 82 -7.57 19.46 11.50
C SER A 82 -7.07 19.53 12.95
N ASP A 83 -7.73 18.84 13.88
CA ASP A 83 -7.34 18.79 15.29
C ASP A 83 -6.40 17.62 15.62
N ALA A 84 -6.40 16.57 14.79
CA ALA A 84 -5.68 15.32 15.05
C ALA A 84 -4.49 15.11 14.12
N LEU A 85 -4.59 15.57 12.88
CA LEU A 85 -3.56 15.46 11.85
C LEU A 85 -2.76 16.77 11.80
N VAL A 86 -2.00 17.01 12.85
CA VAL A 86 -1.18 18.23 13.04
C VAL A 86 0.25 17.86 13.44
N GLU A 87 1.18 18.79 13.21
CA GLU A 87 2.60 18.64 13.56
C GLU A 87 3.16 17.31 13.03
N ASP A 88 3.70 16.47 13.92
CA ASP A 88 4.30 15.18 13.57
C ASP A 88 3.28 14.12 13.10
N ASN A 89 2.00 14.32 13.38
CA ASN A 89 0.91 13.45 12.89
C ASN A 89 0.32 13.93 11.56
N LEU A 90 0.87 15.00 10.96
CA LEU A 90 0.41 15.50 9.67
C LEU A 90 0.82 14.53 8.55
N PRO A 91 -0.14 13.96 7.78
CA PRO A 91 0.18 13.03 6.72
C PRO A 91 0.82 13.76 5.54
N LEU A 92 1.81 13.11 4.93
CA LEU A 92 2.41 13.57 3.67
C LEU A 92 1.63 12.99 2.50
N CYS A 93 1.24 13.84 1.55
CA CYS A 93 0.58 13.37 0.33
C CYS A 93 1.54 12.47 -0.45
N THR A 94 1.18 11.19 -0.55
CA THR A 94 2.05 10.13 -1.06
C THR A 94 1.40 9.49 -2.28
N VAL A 95 2.21 9.20 -3.29
CA VAL A 95 1.80 8.41 -4.46
C VAL A 95 2.65 7.16 -4.47
N GLY A 96 2.02 6.00 -4.25
CA GLY A 96 2.69 4.71 -4.35
C GLY A 96 2.81 4.29 -5.81
N SER A 97 3.94 3.69 -6.18
CA SER A 97 4.08 2.92 -7.42
C SER A 97 4.70 1.56 -7.08
N TYR A 98 4.36 0.53 -7.86
CA TYR A 98 4.90 -0.80 -7.68
C TYR A 98 5.95 -1.08 -8.76
N TYR A 99 7.17 -1.40 -8.32
CA TYR A 99 8.25 -1.86 -9.17
C TYR A 99 8.56 -3.31 -8.82
N GLY A 100 8.37 -4.21 -9.78
CA GLY A 100 8.61 -5.63 -9.58
C GLY A 100 10.07 -5.99 -9.87
N ILE A 101 10.62 -6.96 -9.15
CA ILE A 101 11.97 -7.49 -9.41
C ILE A 101 12.01 -8.47 -10.61
N GLY A 102 10.88 -8.69 -11.29
CA GLY A 102 10.76 -9.60 -12.42
C GLY A 102 10.62 -11.08 -12.06
N MET A 103 10.57 -11.42 -10.77
CA MET A 103 10.49 -12.79 -10.27
C MET A 103 9.42 -12.93 -9.18
N SER A 104 8.87 -14.15 -9.06
CA SER A 104 8.00 -14.53 -7.94
C SER A 104 8.81 -15.34 -6.94
N THR A 105 8.61 -15.07 -5.65
CA THR A 105 9.31 -15.74 -4.57
C THR A 105 8.41 -15.91 -3.35
N PHE A 106 8.85 -16.77 -2.44
CA PHE A 106 8.32 -16.94 -1.10
C PHE A 106 9.24 -16.25 -0.09
N GLU A 107 8.65 -15.67 0.97
CA GLU A 107 9.36 -15.03 2.09
C GLU A 107 10.54 -14.11 1.69
N PRO A 108 10.32 -13.08 0.85
CA PRO A 108 11.39 -12.15 0.50
C PRO A 108 11.77 -11.27 1.69
N THR A 109 13.06 -11.06 1.85
CA THR A 109 13.64 -10.06 2.75
C THR A 109 14.46 -9.07 1.93
N ILE A 110 14.76 -7.91 2.52
CA ILE A 110 15.41 -6.81 1.81
C ILE A 110 16.53 -6.19 2.66
N GLY A 111 17.63 -5.83 2.00
CA GLY A 111 18.69 -5.02 2.57
C GLY A 111 19.17 -3.98 1.56
N ILE A 112 19.94 -3.00 2.03
CA ILE A 112 20.47 -1.90 1.23
C ILE A 112 21.91 -1.64 1.64
N THR A 113 22.81 -1.50 0.67
CA THR A 113 24.21 -1.10 0.91
C THR A 113 24.36 0.42 0.78
N SER A 114 25.48 0.96 1.26
CA SER A 114 25.80 2.38 1.12
C SER A 114 25.99 2.85 -0.33
N GLU A 115 26.09 1.92 -1.30
CA GLU A 115 26.07 2.20 -2.75
C GLU A 115 24.65 2.31 -3.33
N ASP A 116 23.62 2.36 -2.49
CA ASP A 116 22.20 2.44 -2.87
C ASP A 116 21.69 1.23 -3.69
N ASN A 117 22.38 0.09 -3.60
CA ASN A 117 21.92 -1.16 -4.17
C ASN A 117 20.99 -1.87 -3.18
N LEU A 118 19.80 -2.24 -3.67
CA LEU A 118 18.87 -3.07 -2.92
C LEU A 118 19.18 -4.54 -3.15
N TYR A 119 19.14 -5.34 -2.10
CA TYR A 119 19.35 -6.78 -2.12
C TYR A 119 18.10 -7.48 -1.64
N ILE A 120 17.54 -8.38 -2.43
CA ILE A 120 16.28 -9.06 -2.13
C ILE A 120 16.47 -10.58 -2.25
N THR A 121 15.98 -11.36 -1.28
CA THR A 121 15.97 -12.83 -1.41
C THR A 121 14.92 -13.29 -2.40
N SER A 122 15.29 -14.26 -3.23
CA SER A 122 14.38 -14.89 -4.18
C SER A 122 14.53 -16.41 -4.17
N TRP A 123 13.68 -17.08 -3.41
CA TRP A 123 13.64 -18.54 -3.28
C TRP A 123 13.37 -19.22 -4.62
N GLY A 124 14.14 -20.26 -4.94
CA GLY A 124 13.89 -21.11 -6.11
C GLY A 124 14.34 -20.51 -7.45
N ASN A 125 14.83 -19.28 -7.47
CA ASN A 125 15.27 -18.59 -8.69
C ASN A 125 16.79 -18.54 -8.85
N GLY A 126 17.57 -18.98 -7.85
CA GLY A 126 19.02 -19.06 -7.93
C GLY A 126 19.51 -20.32 -8.64
N ASP A 127 20.83 -20.46 -8.76
CA ASP A 127 21.44 -21.63 -9.41
C ASP A 127 20.93 -22.94 -8.80
N SER A 128 20.57 -23.89 -9.66
CA SER A 128 19.99 -25.19 -9.29
C SER A 128 18.74 -25.11 -8.40
N GLY A 129 18.00 -24.00 -8.42
CA GLY A 129 16.80 -23.79 -7.60
C GLY A 129 17.09 -23.34 -6.16
N SER A 130 18.31 -22.89 -5.89
CA SER A 130 18.69 -22.30 -4.61
C SER A 130 18.07 -20.90 -4.41
N THR A 131 18.29 -20.31 -3.23
CA THR A 131 17.95 -18.93 -2.95
C THR A 131 18.84 -17.98 -3.76
N ALA A 132 18.25 -17.22 -4.69
CA ALA A 132 18.91 -16.11 -5.37
C ALA A 132 19.04 -14.89 -4.44
N ILE A 133 20.09 -14.10 -4.68
CA ILE A 133 20.28 -12.78 -4.05
C ILE A 133 20.21 -11.75 -5.16
N VAL A 134 19.10 -11.05 -5.21
CA VAL A 134 18.76 -10.17 -6.33
C VAL A 134 19.26 -8.77 -6.00
N GLN A 135 20.29 -8.32 -6.70
CA GLN A 135 20.75 -6.94 -6.65
C GLN A 135 19.88 -6.11 -7.59
N CYS A 136 19.27 -5.08 -7.03
CA CYS A 136 18.40 -4.13 -7.69
C CYS A 136 19.06 -2.74 -7.63
N SER A 137 19.64 -2.30 -8.74
CA SER A 137 20.37 -1.04 -8.87
C SER A 137 19.48 0.09 -9.43
N SER A 138 19.81 1.34 -9.10
CA SER A 138 19.12 2.55 -9.58
C SER A 138 17.64 2.71 -9.19
N LEU A 139 17.14 1.85 -8.28
CA LEU A 139 15.79 1.98 -7.72
C LEU A 139 15.67 3.15 -6.73
N ILE A 140 16.76 3.49 -6.05
CA ILE A 140 16.82 4.58 -5.08
C ILE A 140 17.14 5.89 -5.81
N GLY A 141 16.37 6.94 -5.53
CA GLY A 141 16.56 8.25 -6.15
C GLY A 141 16.11 8.32 -7.62
N MET A 142 15.36 7.33 -8.11
CA MET A 142 14.83 7.32 -9.48
C MET A 142 13.87 8.49 -9.73
N ILE A 143 14.15 9.29 -10.76
CA ILE A 143 13.34 10.47 -11.15
C ILE A 143 13.02 10.40 -12.64
N GLY A 144 11.74 10.55 -13.00
CA GLY A 144 11.29 10.77 -14.37
C GLY A 144 11.13 9.51 -15.22
N SER A 145 12.18 8.70 -15.41
CA SER A 145 12.13 7.44 -16.15
C SER A 145 12.31 6.22 -15.24
N VAL A 146 11.65 5.11 -15.61
CA VAL A 146 11.75 3.84 -14.88
C VAL A 146 12.95 3.05 -15.43
N GLU A 147 14.11 3.29 -14.84
CA GLU A 147 15.39 2.68 -15.24
C GLU A 147 16.03 2.03 -14.02
N TYR A 148 15.71 0.77 -13.78
CA TYR A 148 16.33 -0.06 -12.76
C TYR A 148 16.62 -1.44 -13.33
N GLU A 149 17.63 -2.10 -12.77
CA GLU A 149 18.01 -3.46 -13.14
C GLU A 149 18.05 -4.32 -11.89
N CYS A 150 17.34 -5.45 -11.94
CA CYS A 150 17.33 -6.46 -10.88
C CYS A 150 17.89 -7.76 -11.42
N VAL A 151 19.03 -8.19 -10.91
CA VAL A 151 19.76 -9.39 -11.36
C VAL A 151 20.17 -10.25 -10.18
N ASP A 152 20.12 -11.57 -10.34
CA ASP A 152 20.71 -12.47 -9.35
C ASP A 152 22.23 -12.35 -9.39
N VAL A 153 22.82 -11.97 -8.25
CA VAL A 153 24.27 -11.85 -8.05
C VAL A 153 24.81 -12.97 -7.17
N TYR A 154 23.97 -13.92 -6.77
CA TYR A 154 24.44 -15.07 -6.01
C TYR A 154 25.24 -16.02 -6.92
N ASN A 155 26.55 -16.06 -6.69
CA ASN A 155 27.47 -16.95 -7.39
C ASN A 155 28.35 -17.68 -6.35
N PRO A 156 27.86 -18.79 -5.80
CA PRO A 156 28.57 -19.48 -4.73
C PRO A 156 29.86 -20.12 -5.24
N PRO A 157 30.94 -20.11 -4.43
CA PRO A 157 32.21 -20.73 -4.80
C PRO A 157 32.15 -22.27 -4.82
N THR A 158 31.10 -22.84 -4.23
CA THR A 158 30.86 -24.29 -4.10
C THR A 158 29.41 -24.60 -4.50
N ILE A 159 29.01 -25.86 -4.38
CA ILE A 159 27.60 -26.25 -4.56
C ILE A 159 26.72 -25.37 -3.65
N PRO A 160 25.68 -24.71 -4.20
CA PRO A 160 24.79 -23.87 -3.41
C PRO A 160 24.05 -24.67 -2.33
N VAL A 161 23.60 -23.97 -1.31
CA VAL A 161 22.61 -24.52 -0.39
C VAL A 161 21.32 -24.81 -1.17
N ALA A 162 20.98 -26.09 -1.29
CA ALA A 162 19.99 -26.57 -2.26
C ALA A 162 18.56 -26.07 -1.99
N ASN A 163 18.22 -25.75 -0.74
CA ASN A 163 16.91 -25.24 -0.37
C ASN A 163 16.97 -24.45 0.93
N SER A 164 16.07 -23.47 1.05
CA SER A 164 15.74 -22.82 2.31
C SER A 164 14.26 -23.02 2.63
N ASN A 165 13.91 -23.14 3.90
CA ASN A 165 12.53 -23.03 4.35
C ASN A 165 12.08 -21.58 4.51
N ASP A 166 13.02 -20.67 4.75
CA ASP A 166 12.82 -19.24 5.00
C ASP A 166 14.13 -18.52 4.61
N PRO A 167 14.22 -17.94 3.40
CA PRO A 167 15.43 -17.30 2.90
C PRO A 167 15.57 -15.85 3.39
N TYR A 168 16.73 -15.50 3.94
CA TYR A 168 16.95 -14.18 4.51
C TYR A 168 18.24 -13.52 4.04
N VAL A 169 18.13 -12.26 3.64
CA VAL A 169 19.26 -11.37 3.36
C VAL A 169 19.29 -10.27 4.39
N TYR A 170 20.48 -10.00 4.89
CA TYR A 170 20.77 -8.87 5.76
C TYR A 170 21.98 -8.12 5.21
N VAL A 171 21.91 -6.80 5.19
CA VAL A 171 23.05 -5.95 4.87
C VAL A 171 23.50 -5.25 6.13
N ASP A 172 24.77 -5.41 6.47
CA ASP A 172 25.38 -4.81 7.65
C ASP A 172 25.58 -3.29 7.45
N PRO A 173 24.86 -2.40 8.18
CA PRO A 173 24.97 -0.96 8.00
C PRO A 173 26.34 -0.37 8.36
N TRP A 174 27.23 -1.12 9.03
CA TRP A 174 28.58 -0.64 9.34
C TRP A 174 29.64 -1.04 8.32
N THR A 175 29.40 -2.08 7.52
CA THR A 175 30.43 -2.68 6.66
C THR A 175 29.97 -2.96 5.24
N ASP A 176 28.69 -2.75 4.93
CA ASP A 176 28.03 -3.14 3.67
C ASP A 176 28.10 -4.65 3.35
N ARG A 177 28.50 -5.47 4.33
CA ARG A 177 28.50 -6.91 4.16
C ARG A 177 27.08 -7.40 3.93
N ILE A 178 26.88 -8.08 2.80
CA ILE A 178 25.65 -8.77 2.47
C ILE A 178 25.75 -10.17 3.04
N MET A 179 24.72 -10.60 3.75
CA MET A 179 24.68 -11.89 4.42
C MET A 179 23.44 -12.63 3.98
N LYS A 180 23.64 -13.82 3.45
CA LYS A 180 22.60 -14.74 2.99
C LYS A 180 22.48 -15.86 4.00
N PHE A 181 21.27 -16.05 4.50
CA PHE A 181 20.92 -17.15 5.39
C PHE A 181 19.89 -18.06 4.73
N ASP A 182 20.11 -19.35 4.86
CA ASP A 182 19.13 -20.37 4.53
C ASP A 182 18.77 -21.14 5.79
N MET A 183 17.47 -21.17 6.09
CA MET A 183 16.94 -21.91 7.23
C MET A 183 16.64 -23.35 6.82
N HIS A 184 17.09 -24.28 7.66
CA HIS A 184 16.75 -25.70 7.58
C HIS A 184 16.03 -26.08 8.87
N ALA A 185 14.70 -26.11 8.85
CA ALA A 185 13.84 -26.07 10.04
C ALA A 185 14.23 -27.01 11.22
N LEU A 186 14.85 -28.15 10.93
CA LEU A 186 15.25 -29.14 11.94
C LEU A 186 16.75 -29.23 12.20
N LEU A 187 17.59 -28.55 11.40
CA LEU A 187 19.05 -28.67 11.45
C LEU A 187 19.75 -27.38 11.90
N GLY A 188 19.15 -26.23 11.66
CA GLY A 188 19.73 -24.92 11.95
C GLY A 188 19.77 -24.05 10.72
N MET A 189 20.74 -23.14 10.65
CA MET A 189 20.89 -22.18 9.57
C MET A 189 22.29 -22.25 8.98
N THR A 190 22.39 -22.06 7.67
CA THR A 190 23.67 -21.76 7.02
C THR A 190 23.79 -20.26 6.79
N VAL A 191 25.02 -19.76 6.76
CA VAL A 191 25.33 -18.39 6.36
C VAL A 191 26.45 -18.35 5.33
N GLU A 192 26.24 -17.49 4.34
CA GLU A 192 27.19 -17.06 3.32
C GLU A 192 27.21 -15.53 3.32
N TRP A 193 28.32 -14.92 2.92
CA TRP A 193 28.40 -13.46 2.83
C TRP A 193 29.21 -12.98 1.64
N SER A 194 28.95 -11.74 1.25
CA SER A 194 29.70 -10.98 0.26
C SER A 194 30.13 -9.64 0.86
N ASP A 195 31.40 -9.29 0.65
CA ASP A 195 32.01 -8.01 1.06
C ASP A 195 32.24 -7.09 -0.16
N ASN A 196 31.67 -7.41 -1.31
CA ASN A 196 31.93 -6.73 -2.58
C ASN A 196 30.70 -6.72 -3.50
N GLU A 197 29.56 -6.28 -2.97
CA GLU A 197 28.32 -6.07 -3.75
C GLU A 197 27.89 -7.31 -4.54
N GLY A 198 28.05 -8.51 -3.94
CA GLY A 198 27.65 -9.77 -4.56
C GLY A 198 28.63 -10.32 -5.61
N GLN A 199 29.75 -9.65 -5.91
CA GLN A 199 30.72 -10.13 -6.92
C GLN A 199 31.37 -11.48 -6.54
N SER A 200 31.53 -11.73 -5.24
CA SER A 200 32.01 -13.00 -4.71
C SER A 200 31.38 -13.33 -3.36
N TRP A 201 31.24 -14.61 -3.08
CA TRP A 201 30.59 -15.14 -1.88
C TRP A 201 31.52 -16.06 -1.10
N SER A 202 31.39 -16.06 0.23
CA SER A 202 32.03 -17.06 1.08
C SER A 202 31.43 -18.45 0.83
N PRO A 203 32.16 -19.54 1.13
CA PRO A 203 31.54 -20.85 1.26
C PRO A 203 30.47 -20.86 2.37
N PRO A 204 29.47 -21.74 2.28
CA PRO A 204 28.44 -21.86 3.30
C PRO A 204 29.04 -22.39 4.61
N THR A 205 28.63 -21.77 5.72
CA THR A 205 29.02 -22.15 7.07
C THR A 205 27.79 -22.36 7.94
N VAL A 206 27.89 -23.18 8.97
CA VAL A 206 26.81 -23.35 9.95
C VAL A 206 26.77 -22.10 10.84
N ALA A 207 25.66 -21.36 10.80
CA ALA A 207 25.43 -20.18 11.61
C ALA A 207 24.84 -20.54 12.99
N THR A 208 23.95 -21.52 13.02
CA THR A 208 23.25 -21.95 14.24
C THR A 208 23.10 -23.47 14.28
N GLY A 209 23.11 -24.05 15.49
CA GLY A 209 23.09 -25.51 15.70
C GLY A 209 21.87 -26.06 16.44
N THR A 210 20.79 -25.28 16.58
CA THR A 210 19.55 -25.72 17.23
C THR A 210 18.40 -25.76 16.21
N SER A 211 17.37 -26.56 16.47
CA SER A 211 16.16 -26.56 15.63
C SER A 211 15.44 -25.23 15.80
N ILE A 212 15.18 -24.60 14.66
CA ILE A 212 14.61 -23.26 14.56
C ILE A 212 13.45 -23.40 13.57
N GLN A 213 12.23 -23.12 14.02
CA GLN A 213 11.03 -23.31 13.19
C GLN A 213 10.70 -22.10 12.31
N ASP A 214 11.36 -20.96 12.54
CA ASP A 214 11.09 -19.66 11.90
C ASP A 214 12.35 -18.78 11.95
N HIS A 215 12.55 -17.84 11.01
CA HIS A 215 13.77 -17.04 10.99
C HIS A 215 14.02 -16.32 12.33
N GLN A 216 15.27 -16.40 12.79
CA GLN A 216 15.72 -15.59 13.92
C GLN A 216 15.76 -14.12 13.50
N THR A 217 15.34 -13.21 14.38
CA THR A 217 15.65 -11.80 14.17
C THR A 217 17.15 -11.62 14.29
N ILE A 218 17.81 -11.22 13.21
CA ILE A 218 19.25 -11.01 13.14
C ILE A 218 19.51 -9.52 12.98
N ALA A 219 20.51 -9.01 13.71
CA ALA A 219 21.04 -7.68 13.52
C ALA A 219 22.55 -7.70 13.75
N SER A 220 23.29 -6.87 13.02
CA SER A 220 24.67 -6.57 13.38
C SER A 220 24.71 -5.60 14.57
N SER A 221 25.82 -5.62 15.29
CA SER A 221 26.12 -4.70 16.37
C SER A 221 27.64 -4.48 16.43
N PRO A 222 28.11 -3.25 16.72
CA PRO A 222 29.53 -2.94 16.87
C PRO A 222 30.06 -3.38 18.25
N TYR A 223 29.64 -4.56 18.73
CA TYR A 223 30.20 -5.12 19.96
C TYR A 223 31.65 -5.56 19.74
N PRO A 224 32.54 -5.35 20.72
CA PRO A 224 33.95 -5.72 20.57
C PRO A 224 34.11 -7.22 20.32
N ALA A 225 34.68 -7.56 19.17
CA ALA A 225 35.14 -8.91 18.84
C ALA A 225 36.52 -8.83 18.19
N ALA A 226 37.44 -9.69 18.62
CA ALA A 226 38.79 -9.69 18.08
C ALA A 226 38.75 -10.02 16.58
N LEU A 227 39.39 -9.19 15.76
CA LEU A 227 39.50 -9.35 14.30
C LEU A 227 38.18 -9.20 13.51
N HIS A 228 37.09 -8.78 14.16
CA HIS A 228 35.79 -8.60 13.51
C HIS A 228 35.29 -7.16 13.71
N PRO A 229 35.00 -6.40 12.64
CA PRO A 229 34.49 -5.02 12.75
C PRO A 229 33.11 -4.94 13.42
N THR A 230 32.27 -5.94 13.15
CA THR A 230 30.93 -6.10 13.72
C THR A 230 30.73 -7.53 14.19
N THR A 231 29.76 -7.68 15.09
CA THR A 231 29.22 -8.97 15.53
C THR A 231 27.79 -9.07 15.08
N TRP A 232 27.30 -10.29 14.87
CA TRP A 232 25.88 -10.53 14.62
C TRP A 232 25.23 -11.03 15.89
N VAL A 233 24.08 -10.46 16.18
CA VAL A 233 23.23 -10.81 17.30
C VAL A 233 21.97 -11.41 16.71
N PHE A 234 21.63 -12.62 17.14
CA PHE A 234 20.39 -13.27 16.76
C PHE A 234 19.53 -13.48 18.01
N CYS A 235 18.23 -13.21 17.85
CA CYS A 235 17.22 -13.50 18.86
C CYS A 235 16.50 -14.78 18.44
N ILE A 236 16.57 -15.80 19.30
CA ILE A 236 15.91 -17.09 19.04
C ILE A 236 14.47 -17.00 19.51
N ASN A 237 13.54 -17.02 18.57
CA ASN A 237 12.13 -17.21 18.86
C ASN A 237 11.86 -18.73 19.02
N GLY A 238 12.26 -19.29 20.16
CA GLY A 238 12.15 -20.74 20.38
C GLY A 238 12.60 -21.20 21.76
N ASN A 239 12.44 -22.51 22.00
CA ASN A 239 12.91 -23.15 23.23
C ASN A 239 14.44 -23.28 23.18
N TRP A 240 15.15 -22.26 23.68
CA TRP A 240 16.58 -22.37 23.95
C TRP A 240 16.82 -23.55 24.91
N GLN A 241 17.70 -24.46 24.53
CA GLN A 241 18.20 -25.47 25.46
C GLN A 241 19.11 -24.78 26.46
N SER A 242 18.56 -24.42 27.62
CA SER A 242 19.35 -24.09 28.82
C SER A 242 19.98 -25.34 29.41
#